data_AF-A0A078JXA9-F1
#
_entry.id   AF-A0A078JXA9-F1
#
_cell.length_a   1.000
_cell.length_b   1.000
_cell.length_c   1.000
_cell.angle_alpha   90.00
_cell.angle_beta   90.00
_cell.angle_gamma   90.00
#
_symmetry.space_group_name_H-M   'P 1'
#
loop_
_entity.id
_entity.type
_entity.pdbx_description
1 polymer ?
#
loop_
_entity_poly.entity_id
_entity_poly.type
_entity_poly.pdbx_seq_one_letter_code
_entity_poly.pdbx_strand_id
1 'polypeptide(L)'
;GWSVPGWRTGWIALHDLDGVFKSKNVLAAIKQFLDLNSKPPTVIQAAIPTILEKTGKDFFQRRQCFLKVATEFAYYKLKSIPSLTCYMKPEACTFFWTELNLSCFVDIEDDEDFCEKLAIEENLVLLPGIAFTLKNWVRHSIDMHIPTLEDAFDRLKSFCDRHSISGETPCKAVNGVN
;
A
#
# COMPACT_ATOMS: atom_id res chain seq x y z
N GLY A 1 -11.32 4.47 -6.92
CA GLY A 1 -12.59 4.22 -6.21
C GLY A 1 -13.15 5.53 -5.67
N TRP A 2 -14.24 5.46 -4.89
CA TRP A 2 -14.95 6.63 -4.34
C TRP A 2 -14.30 7.28 -3.10
N SER A 3 -13.21 6.72 -2.57
CA SER A 3 -12.46 7.29 -1.43
C SER A 3 -13.30 7.60 -0.17
N VAL A 4 -14.32 6.78 0.10
CA VAL A 4 -15.22 6.91 1.27
C VAL A 4 -15.14 5.68 2.20
N PRO A 5 -13.94 5.29 2.69
CA PRO A 5 -13.80 4.09 3.54
C PRO A 5 -14.60 4.18 4.84
N GLY A 6 -14.87 5.39 5.33
CA GLY A 6 -15.67 5.65 6.53
C GLY A 6 -17.16 5.35 6.40
N TRP A 7 -17.69 5.14 5.18
CA TRP A 7 -19.12 4.85 4.99
C TRP A 7 -19.52 3.43 5.35
N ARG A 8 -18.53 2.54 5.56
CA ARG A 8 -18.72 1.16 6.03
C ARG A 8 -19.69 0.35 5.17
N THR A 9 -19.66 0.60 3.85
CA THR A 9 -20.51 -0.10 2.88
C THR A 9 -19.64 -0.87 1.90
N GLY A 10 -19.94 -2.15 1.75
CA GLY A 10 -19.36 -3.07 0.76
C GLY A 10 -20.40 -4.12 0.40
N TRP A 11 -20.06 -5.00 -0.55
CA TRP A 11 -20.98 -6.04 -1.02
C TRP A 11 -20.23 -7.34 -1.32
N ILE A 12 -20.96 -8.44 -1.28
CA ILE A 12 -20.51 -9.75 -1.75
C ILE A 12 -21.18 -9.98 -3.10
N ALA A 13 -20.39 -10.19 -4.15
CA ALA A 13 -20.87 -10.62 -5.45
C ALA A 13 -20.62 -12.13 -5.58
N LEU A 14 -21.69 -12.93 -5.60
CA LEU A 14 -21.59 -14.38 -5.78
C LEU A 14 -21.44 -14.70 -7.27
N HIS A 15 -20.36 -15.36 -7.63
CA HIS A 15 -20.13 -15.90 -8.96
C HIS A 15 -20.06 -17.43 -8.87
N ASP A 16 -21.19 -18.10 -9.16
CA ASP A 16 -21.39 -19.55 -8.97
C ASP A 16 -21.84 -20.22 -10.28
N LEU A 17 -20.95 -20.22 -11.28
CA LEU A 17 -21.27 -20.68 -12.64
C LEU A 17 -21.78 -22.13 -12.67
N ASP A 18 -21.17 -23.01 -11.87
CA ASP A 18 -21.49 -24.45 -11.83
C ASP A 18 -22.51 -24.80 -10.73
N GLY A 19 -23.03 -23.81 -10.01
CA GLY A 19 -24.01 -24.04 -8.92
C GLY A 19 -23.43 -24.77 -7.70
N VAL A 20 -22.10 -24.85 -7.57
CA VAL A 20 -21.42 -25.55 -6.47
C VAL A 20 -21.71 -24.86 -5.15
N PHE A 21 -21.64 -23.53 -5.08
CA PHE A 21 -21.90 -22.80 -3.85
C PHE A 21 -23.36 -22.91 -3.41
N LYS A 22 -24.29 -22.91 -4.38
CA LYS A 22 -25.70 -23.16 -4.11
C LYS A 22 -25.95 -24.59 -3.62
N SER A 23 -25.41 -25.60 -4.30
CA SER A 23 -25.61 -27.01 -3.92
C SER A 23 -24.99 -27.37 -2.57
N LYS A 24 -23.91 -26.67 -2.19
CA LYS A 24 -23.25 -26.83 -0.88
C LYS A 24 -23.78 -25.89 0.21
N ASN A 25 -24.92 -25.23 -0.02
CA ASN A 25 -25.58 -24.32 0.94
C ASN A 25 -24.72 -23.12 1.39
N VAL A 26 -23.68 -22.75 0.65
CA VAL A 26 -22.79 -21.61 0.98
C VAL A 26 -23.58 -20.31 0.98
N LEU A 27 -24.47 -20.10 0.00
CA LEU A 27 -25.32 -18.90 -0.05
C LEU A 27 -26.26 -18.80 1.15
N ALA A 28 -26.79 -19.92 1.63
CA ALA A 28 -27.66 -19.94 2.81
C ALA A 28 -26.86 -19.56 4.07
N ALA A 29 -25.66 -20.13 4.23
CA ALA A 29 -24.77 -19.78 5.33
C ALA A 29 -24.39 -18.29 5.31
N ILE A 30 -24.01 -17.74 4.15
CA ILE A 30 -23.68 -16.30 4.02
C ILE A 30 -24.86 -15.43 4.46
N LYS A 31 -26.08 -15.74 4.05
CA LYS A 31 -27.28 -14.98 4.47
C LYS A 31 -27.48 -15.02 5.98
N GLN A 32 -27.36 -16.20 6.59
CA GLN A 32 -27.45 -16.35 8.04
C GLN A 32 -26.39 -15.52 8.77
N PHE A 33 -25.14 -15.54 8.30
CA PHE A 33 -24.07 -14.71 8.87
C PHE A 33 -24.33 -13.21 8.72
N LEU A 34 -24.92 -12.77 7.59
CA LEU A 34 -25.25 -11.37 7.40
C LEU A 34 -26.36 -10.93 8.36
N ASP A 35 -27.27 -11.80 8.78
CA ASP A 35 -28.35 -11.47 9.71
C ASP A 35 -27.90 -11.32 11.16
N LEU A 36 -26.76 -11.90 11.52
CA LEU A 36 -26.13 -11.71 12.83
C LEU A 36 -25.38 -10.38 12.95
N ASN A 37 -24.97 -9.79 11.84
CA ASN A 37 -24.11 -8.61 11.81
C ASN A 37 -24.90 -7.31 11.61
N SER A 38 -24.34 -6.21 12.13
CA SER A 38 -24.86 -4.87 11.87
C SER A 38 -24.86 -4.58 10.37
N LYS A 39 -26.00 -4.13 9.85
CA LYS A 39 -26.16 -3.81 8.43
C LYS A 39 -25.50 -2.47 8.11
N PRO A 40 -25.06 -2.23 6.85
CA PRO A 40 -24.55 -0.93 6.44
C PRO A 40 -25.58 0.20 6.65
N PRO A 41 -25.17 1.47 6.78
CA PRO A 41 -26.10 2.58 6.98
C PRO A 41 -27.16 2.67 5.87
N THR A 42 -28.44 2.70 6.22
CA THR A 42 -29.57 2.64 5.27
C THR A 42 -29.59 3.82 4.30
N VAL A 43 -29.19 5.02 4.75
CA VAL A 43 -29.06 6.22 3.90
C VAL A 43 -28.02 5.99 2.80
N ILE A 44 -26.90 5.34 3.12
CA ILE A 44 -25.86 5.01 2.12
C ILE A 44 -26.38 3.95 1.17
N GLN A 45 -27.07 2.91 1.66
CA GLN A 45 -27.68 1.89 0.80
C GLN A 45 -28.65 2.51 -0.22
N ALA A 46 -29.49 3.46 0.21
CA ALA A 46 -30.40 4.17 -0.68
C ALA A 46 -29.68 5.04 -1.73
N ALA A 47 -28.48 5.55 -1.42
CA ALA A 47 -27.68 6.36 -2.33
C ALA A 47 -26.87 5.54 -3.35
N ILE A 48 -26.56 4.26 -3.07
CA ILE A 48 -25.69 3.42 -3.93
C ILE A 48 -26.13 3.40 -5.40
N PRO A 49 -27.41 3.17 -5.76
CA PRO A 49 -27.83 3.15 -7.16
C PRO A 49 -27.48 4.45 -7.89
N THR A 50 -27.77 5.60 -7.28
CA THR A 50 -27.43 6.92 -7.84
C THR A 50 -25.93 7.14 -7.92
N ILE A 51 -25.16 6.73 -6.90
CA ILE A 51 -23.69 6.84 -6.92
C ILE A 51 -23.10 6.03 -8.08
N LEU A 52 -23.54 4.79 -8.26
CA LEU A 52 -23.05 3.91 -9.33
C LEU A 52 -23.44 4.44 -10.72
N GLU A 53 -24.66 4.94 -10.87
CA GLU A 53 -25.16 5.42 -12.17
C GLU A 53 -24.61 6.80 -12.55
N LYS A 54 -24.52 7.73 -11.60
CA LYS A 54 -24.22 9.15 -11.88
C LYS A 54 -22.75 9.53 -11.72
N THR A 55 -21.91 8.68 -11.12
CA THR A 55 -20.47 8.99 -11.02
C THR A 55 -19.81 8.81 -12.40
N GLY A 56 -19.42 9.92 -13.03
CA GLY A 56 -18.74 9.93 -14.32
C GLY A 56 -17.35 9.29 -14.29
N LYS A 57 -16.88 8.81 -15.45
CA LYS A 57 -15.55 8.19 -15.60
C LYS A 57 -14.41 9.16 -15.27
N ASP A 58 -14.62 10.45 -15.54
CA ASP A 58 -13.68 11.53 -15.27
C ASP A 58 -13.30 11.60 -13.78
N PHE A 59 -14.24 11.31 -12.87
CA PHE A 59 -13.98 11.24 -11.43
C PHE A 59 -12.89 10.21 -11.11
N PHE A 60 -12.97 9.01 -11.68
CA PHE A 60 -11.99 7.95 -11.46
C PHE A 60 -10.68 8.21 -12.20
N GLN A 61 -10.75 8.74 -13.42
CA GLN A 61 -9.57 9.06 -14.24
C GLN A 61 -8.69 10.13 -13.59
N ARG A 62 -9.28 11.17 -12.98
CA ARG A 62 -8.53 12.17 -12.20
C ARG A 62 -7.72 11.51 -11.09
N ARG A 63 -8.35 10.62 -10.33
CA ARG A 63 -7.71 9.90 -9.23
C ARG A 63 -6.61 8.96 -9.71
N GLN A 64 -6.86 8.25 -10.81
CA GLN A 64 -5.87 7.37 -11.42
C GLN A 64 -4.65 8.15 -11.92
N CYS A 65 -4.86 9.30 -12.58
CA CYS A 65 -3.79 10.18 -13.03
C CYS A 65 -2.93 10.67 -11.85
N PHE A 66 -3.58 11.14 -10.78
CA PHE A 66 -2.92 11.54 -9.54
C PHE A 66 -2.04 10.43 -8.97
N LEU A 67 -2.61 9.22 -8.78
CA LEU A 67 -1.86 8.10 -8.21
C LEU A 67 -0.72 7.65 -9.12
N LYS A 68 -0.92 7.67 -10.44
CA LYS A 68 0.15 7.36 -11.40
C LYS A 68 1.33 8.31 -11.24
N VAL A 69 1.08 9.62 -11.19
CA VAL A 69 2.14 10.62 -11.02
C VAL A 69 2.87 10.44 -9.69
N ALA A 70 2.13 10.21 -8.59
CA ALA A 70 2.70 9.93 -7.28
C ALA A 70 3.57 8.65 -7.28
N THR A 71 3.08 7.56 -7.87
CA THR A 71 3.82 6.30 -8.00
C THR A 71 5.11 6.48 -8.79
N GLU A 72 5.07 7.11 -9.96
CA GLU A 72 6.27 7.31 -10.79
C GLU A 72 7.32 8.15 -10.05
N PHE A 73 6.89 9.20 -9.36
CA PHE A 73 7.78 10.05 -8.59
C PHE A 73 8.42 9.31 -7.41
N ALA A 74 7.62 8.63 -6.60
CA ALA A 74 8.11 7.90 -5.44
C ALA A 74 9.04 6.74 -5.85
N TYR A 75 8.69 6.00 -6.91
CA TYR A 75 9.55 4.95 -7.47
C TYR A 75 10.85 5.50 -8.05
N TYR A 76 10.84 6.70 -8.64
CA TYR A 76 12.04 7.39 -9.10
C TYR A 76 12.95 7.79 -7.93
N LYS A 77 12.42 8.42 -6.88
CA LYS A 77 13.19 8.82 -5.68
C LYS A 77 13.79 7.60 -4.98
N LEU A 78 13.05 6.50 -4.89
CA LEU A 78 13.51 5.27 -4.26
C LEU A 78 14.81 4.72 -4.88
N LYS A 79 15.02 4.88 -6.20
CA LYS A 79 16.26 4.43 -6.87
C LYS A 79 17.53 5.06 -6.30
N SER A 80 17.41 6.19 -5.61
CA SER A 80 18.53 6.87 -4.95
C SER A 80 18.83 6.35 -3.54
N ILE A 81 18.11 5.32 -3.07
CA ILE A 81 18.24 4.73 -1.73
C ILE A 81 18.62 3.23 -1.88
N PRO A 82 19.92 2.89 -1.99
CA PRO A 82 20.37 1.52 -2.32
C PRO A 82 20.01 0.46 -1.27
N SER A 83 19.75 0.88 -0.03
CA SER A 83 19.35 -0.02 1.06
C SER A 83 17.89 -0.47 0.97
N LEU A 84 17.10 0.09 0.05
CA LEU A 84 15.68 -0.23 -0.13
C LEU A 84 15.43 -0.76 -1.55
N THR A 85 14.93 -1.99 -1.66
CA THR A 85 14.63 -2.59 -2.96
C THR A 85 13.13 -2.72 -3.19
N CYS A 86 12.59 -2.06 -4.22
CA CYS A 86 11.23 -2.31 -4.71
C CYS A 86 11.29 -3.16 -5.98
N TYR A 87 10.93 -4.44 -5.86
CA TYR A 87 10.96 -5.38 -7.00
C TYR A 87 9.87 -5.10 -8.04
N MET A 88 8.76 -4.50 -7.62
CA MET A 88 7.61 -4.27 -8.48
C MET A 88 7.04 -2.87 -8.25
N LYS A 89 7.14 -2.03 -9.28
CA LYS A 89 6.41 -0.75 -9.29
C LYS A 89 4.91 -1.04 -9.24
N PRO A 90 4.15 -0.43 -8.31
CA PRO A 90 2.72 -0.72 -8.20
C PRO A 90 1.95 -0.20 -9.43
N GLU A 91 1.14 -1.04 -10.03
CA GLU A 91 0.23 -0.65 -11.13
C GLU A 91 -1.13 -0.15 -10.62
N ALA A 92 -1.42 -0.41 -9.34
CA ALA A 92 -2.62 -0.02 -8.63
C ALA A 92 -2.31 0.18 -7.14
N CYS A 93 -3.32 0.52 -6.33
CA CYS A 93 -3.22 0.82 -4.88
C CYS A 93 -2.61 2.19 -4.55
N THR A 94 -2.49 2.45 -3.24
CA THR A 94 -2.05 3.71 -2.63
C THR A 94 -0.73 3.57 -1.88
N PHE A 95 -0.01 2.47 -2.09
CA PHE A 95 1.22 2.12 -1.40
C PHE A 95 2.12 1.22 -2.26
N PHE A 96 3.40 1.13 -1.90
CA PHE A 96 4.29 0.07 -2.37
C PHE A 96 5.12 -0.52 -1.23
N TRP A 97 5.78 -1.62 -1.54
CA TRP A 97 6.62 -2.37 -0.63
C TRP A 97 8.09 -2.26 -1.03
N THR A 98 8.96 -2.16 -0.03
CA THR A 98 10.41 -2.30 -0.22
C THR A 98 10.97 -3.31 0.75
N GLU A 99 11.84 -4.16 0.25
CA GLU A 99 12.71 -4.97 1.10
C GLU A 99 13.84 -4.09 1.64
N LEU A 100 14.10 -4.23 2.94
CA LEU A 100 15.25 -3.63 3.61
C LEU A 100 16.46 -4.54 3.42
N ASN A 101 17.50 -4.02 2.80
CA ASN A 101 18.79 -4.68 2.82
C ASN A 101 19.47 -4.36 4.17
N LEU A 102 19.18 -5.17 5.19
CA LEU A 102 19.75 -4.99 6.54
C LEU A 102 21.27 -4.98 6.57
N SER A 103 21.92 -5.68 5.62
CA SER A 103 23.39 -5.66 5.51
C SER A 103 23.98 -4.31 5.14
N CYS A 104 23.16 -3.34 4.72
CA CYS A 104 23.58 -1.97 4.46
C CYS A 104 23.61 -1.08 5.72
N PHE A 105 23.07 -1.53 6.85
CA PHE A 105 22.92 -0.72 8.06
C PHE A 105 23.83 -1.18 9.20
N VAL A 106 24.33 -0.23 10.01
CA VAL A 106 25.23 -0.54 11.15
C VAL A 106 24.47 -0.91 12.43
N ASP A 107 23.30 -0.33 12.62
CA ASP A 107 22.57 -0.27 13.90
C ASP A 107 21.06 -0.46 13.71
N ILE A 108 20.66 -1.17 12.64
CA ILE A 108 19.26 -1.52 12.37
C ILE A 108 19.13 -3.05 12.37
N GLU A 109 18.34 -3.57 13.29
CA GLU A 109 18.18 -5.02 13.49
C GLU A 109 17.16 -5.67 12.55
N ASP A 110 16.01 -5.01 12.35
CA ASP A 110 14.91 -5.49 11.51
C ASP A 110 13.99 -4.35 11.04
N ASP A 111 12.84 -4.70 10.45
CA ASP A 111 11.87 -3.71 9.96
C ASP A 111 11.12 -2.96 11.06
N GLU A 112 10.96 -3.52 12.27
CA GLU A 112 10.36 -2.80 13.40
C GLU A 112 11.32 -1.73 13.92
N ASP A 113 12.58 -2.11 14.16
CA ASP A 113 13.63 -1.19 14.61
C ASP A 113 13.87 -0.06 13.57
N PHE A 114 13.93 -0.40 12.27
CA PHE A 114 14.01 0.59 11.20
C PHE A 114 12.86 1.61 11.27
N CYS A 115 11.63 1.13 11.40
CA CYS A 115 10.44 1.99 11.44
C CYS A 115 10.39 2.86 12.70
N GLU A 116 10.81 2.32 13.85
CA GLU A 116 10.84 3.05 15.12
C GLU A 116 11.87 4.18 15.07
N LYS A 117 13.12 3.88 14.68
CA LYS A 117 14.18 4.91 14.58
C LYS A 117 13.81 5.99 13.57
N LEU A 118 13.29 5.61 12.40
CA LEU A 118 12.85 6.56 11.38
C LEU A 118 11.76 7.51 11.92
N ALA A 119 10.81 6.98 12.67
CA ALA A 119 9.75 7.79 13.27
C ALA A 119 10.30 8.77 14.32
N ILE A 120 11.25 8.33 15.14
CA ILE A 120 11.86 9.16 16.19
C ILE A 120 12.73 10.27 15.59
N GLU A 121 13.56 9.95 14.60
CA GLU A 121 14.57 10.87 14.06
C GLU A 121 14.03 11.82 13.00
N GLU A 122 13.18 11.32 12.09
CA GLU A 122 12.72 12.08 10.93
C GLU A 122 11.26 12.52 11.04
N ASN A 123 10.56 12.10 12.10
CA ASN A 123 9.10 12.21 12.21
C ASN A 123 8.39 11.62 10.98
N LEU A 124 8.93 10.51 10.45
CA LEU A 124 8.44 9.82 9.28
C LEU A 124 8.01 8.40 9.67
N VAL A 125 6.71 8.11 9.55
CA VAL A 125 6.15 6.81 9.95
C VAL A 125 5.90 5.95 8.72
N LEU A 126 6.62 4.83 8.65
CA LEU A 126 6.33 3.72 7.74
C LEU A 126 5.66 2.58 8.49
N LEU A 127 5.10 1.63 7.75
CA LEU A 127 4.49 0.45 8.35
C LEU A 127 5.42 -0.75 8.20
N PRO A 128 5.85 -1.39 9.31
CA PRO A 128 6.71 -2.57 9.24
C PRO A 128 5.97 -3.74 8.62
N GLY A 129 6.68 -4.51 7.81
CA GLY A 129 6.16 -5.64 7.06
C GLY A 129 5.83 -6.85 7.92
N ILE A 130 6.43 -6.96 9.11
CA ILE A 130 6.12 -8.02 10.06
C ILE A 130 4.64 -8.05 10.44
N ALA A 131 3.95 -6.89 10.46
CA ALA A 131 2.51 -6.78 10.67
C ALA A 131 1.69 -7.51 9.57
N PHE A 132 2.31 -7.82 8.44
CA PHE A 132 1.76 -8.56 7.30
C PHE A 132 2.51 -9.87 7.06
N THR A 133 3.27 -10.36 8.05
CA THR A 133 4.11 -11.58 7.96
C THR A 133 5.24 -11.50 6.93
N LEU A 134 5.68 -10.29 6.58
CA LEU A 134 6.78 -10.00 5.64
C LEU A 134 7.98 -9.40 6.40
N LYS A 135 8.87 -10.26 6.91
CA LYS A 135 10.08 -9.84 7.67
C LYS A 135 11.05 -9.01 6.84
N ASN A 136 11.56 -7.91 7.39
CA ASN A 136 12.51 -7.01 6.73
C ASN A 136 11.92 -6.28 5.51
N TRP A 137 10.61 -6.06 5.50
CA TRP A 137 9.94 -5.24 4.49
C TRP A 137 9.29 -4.04 5.14
N VAL A 138 9.12 -2.96 4.39
CA VAL A 138 8.37 -1.79 4.85
C VAL A 138 7.39 -1.33 3.78
N ARG A 139 6.22 -0.85 4.22
CA ARG A 139 5.16 -0.34 3.34
C ARG A 139 5.16 1.18 3.33
N HIS A 140 5.30 1.74 2.14
CA HIS A 140 5.28 3.18 1.88
C HIS A 140 3.90 3.59 1.40
N SER A 141 3.22 4.49 2.12
CA SER A 141 2.03 5.14 1.59
C SER A 141 2.44 6.21 0.58
N ILE A 142 1.84 6.22 -0.60
CA ILE A 142 2.18 7.16 -1.68
C ILE A 142 1.03 8.08 -2.11
N ASP A 143 -0.12 7.91 -1.48
CA ASP A 143 -1.33 8.67 -1.78
C ASP A 143 -1.32 10.05 -1.11
N MET A 144 -0.40 10.90 -1.57
CA MET A 144 -0.23 12.28 -1.11
C MET A 144 0.34 13.14 -2.23
N HIS A 145 0.34 14.47 -2.05
CA HIS A 145 0.86 15.39 -3.06
C HIS A 145 2.38 15.29 -3.20
N ILE A 146 2.89 15.61 -4.40
CA ILE A 146 4.32 15.50 -4.74
C ILE A 146 5.24 16.19 -3.74
N PRO A 147 4.98 17.43 -3.26
CA PRO A 147 5.88 18.07 -2.29
C PRO A 147 6.01 17.29 -0.96
N THR A 148 4.92 16.65 -0.51
CA THR A 148 4.94 15.81 0.70
C THR A 148 5.71 14.51 0.45
N LEU A 149 5.54 13.90 -0.73
CA LEU A 149 6.37 12.75 -1.11
C LEU A 149 7.84 13.13 -1.19
N GLU A 150 8.16 14.27 -1.79
CA GLU A 150 9.54 14.72 -1.93
C GLU A 150 10.23 14.87 -0.58
N ASP A 151 9.61 15.61 0.35
CA ASP A 151 10.10 15.76 1.73
C ASP A 151 10.24 14.39 2.43
N ALA A 152 9.24 13.52 2.33
CA ALA A 152 9.29 12.19 2.95
C ALA A 152 10.45 11.33 2.39
N PHE A 153 10.65 11.30 1.07
CA PHE A 153 11.72 10.51 0.47
C PHE A 153 13.11 11.12 0.71
N ASP A 154 13.23 12.44 0.84
CA ASP A 154 14.50 13.10 1.17
C ASP A 154 14.93 12.84 2.61
N ARG A 155 13.98 12.84 3.55
CA ARG A 155 14.21 12.42 4.94
C ARG A 155 14.56 10.94 5.03
N LEU A 156 13.79 10.07 4.35
CA LEU A 156 14.06 8.64 4.29
C LEU A 156 15.46 8.35 3.75
N LYS A 157 15.87 9.05 2.67
CA LYS A 157 17.21 8.91 2.11
C LYS A 157 18.28 9.35 3.13
N SER A 158 18.09 10.52 3.74
CA SER A 158 19.03 11.07 4.71
C SER A 158 19.20 10.14 5.91
N PHE A 159 18.11 9.57 6.42
CA PHE A 159 18.11 8.54 7.46
C PHE A 159 18.91 7.31 7.00
N CYS A 160 18.58 6.73 5.84
CA CYS A 160 19.29 5.57 5.34
C CYS A 160 20.80 5.81 5.17
N ASP A 161 21.20 7.00 4.70
CA ASP A 161 22.61 7.36 4.54
C ASP A 161 23.32 7.46 5.89
N ARG A 162 22.68 8.03 6.93
CA ARG A 162 23.25 8.15 8.29
C ARG A 162 23.47 6.79 8.96
N HIS A 163 22.54 5.86 8.78
CA HIS A 163 22.63 4.52 9.35
C HIS A 163 23.43 3.54 8.47
N SER A 164 23.97 4.00 7.35
CA SER A 164 24.71 3.12 6.44
C SER A 164 26.07 2.69 6.99
N ILE A 165 26.51 1.48 6.66
CA ILE A 165 27.87 1.02 6.93
C ILE A 165 28.85 1.90 6.13
N SER A 166 29.53 2.82 6.81
CA SER A 166 30.58 3.64 6.23
C SER A 166 31.81 2.77 5.91
N GLY A 167 31.84 2.16 4.72
CA GLY A 167 32.99 1.40 4.23
C GLY A 167 32.67 0.46 3.07
N GLU A 168 33.07 0.87 1.86
CA GLU A 168 33.17 0.08 0.62
C GLU A 168 31.89 -0.59 0.07
N THR A 169 31.33 0.06 -0.94
CA THR A 169 30.46 -0.51 -1.97
C THR A 169 31.06 -1.79 -2.57
N PRO A 170 30.25 -2.86 -2.71
CA PRO A 170 30.17 -3.53 -3.99
C PRO A 170 28.75 -3.41 -4.52
N CYS A 171 28.58 -2.52 -5.50
CA CYS A 171 27.44 -2.53 -6.39
C CYS A 171 27.43 -3.89 -7.10
N LYS A 172 26.62 -4.83 -6.63
CA LYS A 172 26.10 -5.87 -7.52
C LYS A 172 24.94 -5.24 -8.28
N ALA A 173 25.27 -4.68 -9.44
CA ALA A 173 24.29 -4.46 -10.49
C ALA A 173 23.65 -5.82 -10.81
N VAL A 174 22.42 -6.04 -10.36
CA VAL A 174 21.59 -7.11 -10.95
C VAL A 174 21.00 -6.52 -12.22
N ASN A 175 21.78 -6.61 -13.28
CA ASN A 175 21.28 -6.47 -14.64
C ASN A 175 20.21 -7.54 -14.89
N GLY A 176 19.08 -7.05 -15.42
CA GLY A 176 17.98 -7.70 -16.12
C GLY A 176 17.86 -9.22 -16.14
N VAL A 177 16.63 -9.68 -15.96
CA VAL A 177 16.12 -10.86 -16.66
C VAL A 177 14.77 -10.51 -17.26
N ASN A 178 14.61 -10.93 -18.52
CA ASN A 178 13.49 -10.74 -19.45
C ASN A 178 12.09 -10.93 -18.87
#